data_AF-A0A6M3L1B3-F1
#
_entry.id   AF-A0A6M3L1B3-F1
#
_cell.length_a   1.000
_cell.length_b   1.000
_cell.length_c   1.000
_cell.angle_alpha   90.00
_cell.angle_beta   90.00
_cell.angle_gamma   90.00
#
_symmetry.space_group_name_H-M   'P 1'
#
loop_
_entity.id
_entity.type
_entity.pdbx_description
1 polymer ?
#
loop_
_entity_poly.entity_id
_entity_poly.type
_entity_poly.pdbx_seq_one_letter_code
_entity_poly.pdbx_strand_id
1 'polypeptide(L)'
;MDSNFESPEERALRMAKGSVKEGWELTLEKGTFAIEHCDKAITMMEFIEAKKYLMMTLVGALPLRIDNCPFCLLRPALTNESCKACEYSIEHRACLESDSVYRKIVAAKDHLLSELSKYGFNELKKNEGEV
;
A
#
# COMPACT_ATOMS: atom_id res chain seq x y z
N MET A 1 4.94 -38.39 -19.24
CA MET A 1 5.32 -37.00 -19.55
C MET A 1 4.33 -36.14 -18.80
N ASP A 2 4.71 -35.69 -17.61
CA ASP A 2 3.85 -34.86 -16.76
C ASP A 2 3.83 -33.44 -17.34
N SER A 3 2.86 -33.17 -18.21
CA SER A 3 2.49 -31.80 -18.49
C SER A 3 1.74 -31.29 -17.26
N ASN A 4 2.46 -30.60 -16.36
CA ASN A 4 1.85 -29.76 -15.33
C ASN A 4 0.99 -28.71 -16.04
N PHE A 5 -0.26 -29.05 -16.30
CA PHE A 5 -1.27 -28.14 -16.83
C PHE A 5 -1.72 -27.27 -15.67
N GLU A 6 -0.96 -26.20 -15.42
CA GLU A 6 -1.30 -25.16 -14.47
C GLU A 6 -2.62 -24.53 -14.95
N SER A 7 -3.67 -24.64 -14.14
CA SER A 7 -4.96 -24.00 -14.44
C SER A 7 -4.76 -22.47 -14.55
N PRO A 8 -5.63 -21.76 -15.30
CA PRO A 8 -5.57 -20.30 -15.38
C PRO A 8 -5.58 -19.62 -14.00
N GLU A 9 -6.25 -20.22 -13.02
CA GLU A 9 -6.35 -19.77 -11.64
C GLU A 9 -5.02 -19.92 -10.89
N GLU A 10 -4.37 -21.08 -11.01
CA GLU A 10 -3.04 -21.32 -10.41
C GLU A 10 -1.97 -20.39 -11.01
N ARG A 11 -2.03 -20.17 -12.32
CA ARG A 11 -1.11 -19.25 -13.02
C ARG A 11 -1.32 -17.80 -12.57
N ALA A 12 -2.57 -17.35 -12.47
CA ALA A 12 -2.90 -16.01 -11.99
C ALA A 12 -2.45 -15.82 -10.53
N LEU A 13 -2.70 -16.81 -9.67
CA LEU A 13 -2.28 -16.79 -8.28
C LEU A 13 -0.75 -16.76 -8.13
N ARG A 14 -0.02 -17.52 -8.94
CA ARG A 14 1.46 -17.50 -8.95
C ARG A 14 2.00 -16.15 -9.38
N MET A 15 1.44 -15.54 -10.43
CA MET A 15 1.84 -14.20 -10.88
C MET A 15 1.55 -13.13 -9.82
N ALA A 16 0.38 -13.18 -9.17
CA ALA A 16 0.04 -12.29 -8.06
C ALA A 16 0.95 -12.48 -6.85
N LYS A 17 1.31 -13.73 -6.51
CA LYS A 17 2.27 -14.02 -5.43
C LYS A 17 3.68 -13.48 -5.77
N GLY A 18 4.11 -13.61 -7.03
CA GLY A 18 5.38 -13.07 -7.52
C GLY A 18 5.44 -11.55 -7.38
N SER A 19 4.42 -10.84 -7.86
CA SER A 19 4.36 -9.38 -7.80
C SER A 19 4.24 -8.85 -6.36
N VAL A 20 3.51 -9.55 -5.49
CA VAL A 20 3.43 -9.20 -4.06
C VAL A 20 4.78 -9.42 -3.36
N LYS A 21 5.47 -10.53 -3.65
CA LYS A 21 6.79 -10.82 -3.08
C LYS A 21 7.83 -9.77 -3.49
N GLU A 22 7.95 -9.50 -4.79
CA GLU A 22 8.88 -8.48 -5.33
C GLU A 22 8.59 -7.09 -4.76
N GLY A 23 7.31 -6.70 -4.68
CA GLY A 23 6.89 -5.45 -4.06
C GLY A 23 7.24 -5.36 -2.57
N TRP A 24 7.16 -6.48 -1.85
CA TRP A 24 7.53 -6.56 -0.44
C TRP A 24 9.05 -6.49 -0.25
N GLU A 25 9.83 -7.17 -1.07
CA GLU A 25 11.30 -7.12 -1.02
C GLU A 25 11.81 -5.68 -1.24
N LEU A 26 11.27 -4.97 -2.22
CA LEU A 26 11.59 -3.55 -2.45
C LEU A 26 11.18 -2.67 -1.25
N THR A 27 10.07 -3.00 -0.59
CA THR A 27 9.64 -2.30 0.63
C THR A 27 10.62 -2.52 1.78
N LEU A 28 11.09 -3.75 1.97
CA LEU A 28 12.07 -4.09 3.00
C LEU A 28 13.39 -3.35 2.78
N GLU A 29 13.87 -3.28 1.54
CA GLU A 29 15.07 -2.54 1.19
C GLU A 29 14.93 -1.05 1.55
N LYS A 30 13.85 -0.40 1.10
CA LYS A 30 13.57 1.02 1.39
C LYS A 30 13.37 1.28 2.89
N GLY A 31 12.68 0.37 3.58
CA GLY A 31 12.45 0.48 5.03
C GLY A 31 13.76 0.37 5.81
N THR A 32 14.62 -0.58 5.44
CA THR A 32 15.95 -0.75 6.05
C THR A 32 16.81 0.49 5.83
N PHE A 33 16.86 0.99 4.58
CA PHE A 33 17.53 2.24 4.26
C PHE A 33 17.05 3.40 5.14
N ALA A 34 15.73 3.54 5.32
CA ALA A 34 15.16 4.61 6.12
C ALA A 34 15.54 4.51 7.61
N ILE A 35 15.54 3.30 8.17
CA ILE A 35 15.94 3.03 9.56
C ILE A 35 17.42 3.38 9.76
N GLU A 36 18.30 2.98 8.84
CA GLU A 36 19.72 3.34 8.91
C GLU A 36 19.93 4.86 8.87
N HIS A 37 19.14 5.58 8.08
CA HIS A 37 19.23 7.05 8.01
C HIS A 37 18.70 7.71 9.29
N CYS A 38 17.71 7.11 9.95
CA CYS A 38 17.27 7.57 11.27
C CYS A 38 18.38 7.41 12.31
N ASP A 39 19.09 6.28 12.30
CA ASP A 39 20.17 5.96 13.23
C ASP A 39 21.41 6.85 13.03
N LYS A 40 21.76 7.15 11.78
CA LYS A 40 22.92 7.96 11.40
C LYS A 40 22.65 9.46 11.37
N ALA A 41 21.42 9.90 11.62
CA ALA A 41 21.06 11.31 11.55
C ALA A 41 21.82 12.14 12.60
N ILE A 42 22.49 13.20 12.16
CA ILE A 42 23.23 14.12 13.03
C ILE A 42 22.33 15.29 13.42
N THR A 43 21.48 15.73 12.50
CA THR A 43 20.56 16.84 12.70
C THR A 43 19.12 16.37 12.87
N MET A 44 18.32 17.19 13.56
CA MET A 44 16.89 16.97 13.69
C MET A 44 16.19 16.90 12.32
N MET A 45 16.66 17.67 11.34
CA MET A 45 16.07 17.68 10.00
C MET A 45 16.35 16.41 9.22
N GLU A 46 17.58 15.88 9.29
CA GLU A 46 17.90 14.56 8.74
C GLU A 46 17.03 13.47 9.37
N PHE A 47 16.86 13.51 10.70
CA PHE A 47 16.01 12.55 11.41
C PHE A 47 14.53 12.65 10.97
N ILE A 48 14.00 13.87 10.84
CA ILE A 48 12.61 14.12 10.41
C ILE A 48 12.38 13.62 8.99
N GLU A 49 13.30 13.89 8.06
CA GLU A 49 13.21 13.41 6.68
C GLU A 49 13.34 11.88 6.59
N ALA A 50 14.26 11.27 7.34
CA ALA A 50 14.39 9.82 7.40
C ALA A 50 13.13 9.16 7.98
N LYS A 51 12.57 9.72 9.07
CA LYS A 51 11.32 9.25 9.67
C LYS A 51 10.14 9.39 8.72
N LYS A 52 10.02 10.52 8.01
CA LYS A 52 9.02 10.74 6.97
C LYS A 52 9.10 9.67 5.89
N TYR A 53 10.29 9.43 5.36
CA TYR A 53 10.54 8.44 4.33
C TYR A 53 10.18 7.02 4.80
N LEU A 54 10.52 6.66 6.04
CA LEU A 54 10.11 5.38 6.65
C LEU A 54 8.58 5.24 6.71
N MET A 55 7.89 6.24 7.26
CA MET A 55 6.42 6.20 7.38
C MET A 55 5.73 6.10 6.01
N MET A 56 6.19 6.88 5.02
CA MET A 56 5.65 6.81 3.66
C MET A 56 5.91 5.45 3.01
N THR A 57 7.08 4.85 3.24
CA THR A 57 7.42 3.52 2.72
C THR A 57 6.49 2.45 3.29
N LEU A 58 6.28 2.44 4.61
CA LEU A 58 5.42 1.45 5.27
C LEU A 58 3.95 1.59 4.84
N VAL A 59 3.43 2.81 4.79
CA VAL A 59 2.04 3.07 4.38
C VAL A 59 1.84 2.78 2.89
N GLY A 60 2.79 3.15 2.05
CA GLY A 60 2.75 2.92 0.60
C GLY A 60 2.80 1.44 0.22
N ALA A 61 3.43 0.62 1.06
CA ALA A 61 3.55 -0.82 0.85
C ALA A 61 2.32 -1.64 1.23
N LEU A 62 1.32 -1.03 1.89
CA LEU A 62 0.08 -1.72 2.21
C LEU A 62 -0.55 -2.25 0.92
N PRO A 63 -0.90 -3.55 0.81
CA PRO A 63 -1.39 -4.18 -0.41
C PRO A 63 -2.86 -3.84 -0.70
N LEU A 64 -3.21 -2.55 -0.60
CA LEU A 64 -4.55 -2.00 -0.81
C LEU A 64 -4.75 -1.62 -2.28
N ARG A 65 -4.61 -2.61 -3.16
CA ARG A 65 -4.96 -2.50 -4.59
C ARG A 65 -6.13 -3.45 -4.88
N ILE A 66 -7.00 -3.08 -5.83
CA ILE A 66 -8.25 -3.83 -6.10
C ILE A 66 -7.94 -5.25 -6.61
N ASP A 67 -6.84 -5.38 -7.35
CA ASP A 67 -6.24 -6.65 -7.79
C ASP A 67 -5.66 -7.47 -6.64
N ASN A 68 -5.46 -6.89 -5.45
CA ASN A 68 -5.00 -7.58 -4.25
C ASN A 68 -6.12 -7.91 -3.26
N CYS A 69 -7.40 -7.64 -3.58
CA CYS A 69 -8.51 -8.10 -2.76
C CYS A 69 -8.47 -9.63 -2.69
N PRO A 70 -8.41 -10.27 -1.50
CA PRO A 70 -8.32 -11.72 -1.38
C PRO A 70 -9.44 -12.44 -2.13
N PHE A 71 -10.64 -11.86 -2.15
CA PHE A 71 -11.78 -12.43 -2.87
C PHE A 71 -11.69 -12.26 -4.39
N CYS A 72 -11.08 -11.17 -4.88
CA CYS A 72 -10.79 -10.98 -6.31
C CYS A 72 -9.64 -11.87 -6.78
N LEU A 73 -8.62 -12.08 -5.93
CA LEU A 73 -7.51 -12.97 -6.19
C LEU A 73 -7.94 -14.44 -6.27
N LEU A 74 -8.92 -14.83 -5.46
CA LEU A 74 -9.50 -16.20 -5.48
C LEU A 74 -10.48 -16.42 -6.64
N ARG A 75 -10.97 -15.37 -7.29
CA ARG A 75 -11.90 -15.45 -8.43
C ARG A 75 -11.50 -14.44 -9.52
N PRO A 76 -10.43 -14.70 -10.29
CA PRO A 76 -9.86 -13.74 -11.25
C PRO A 76 -10.78 -13.37 -12.43
N ALA A 77 -11.93 -14.03 -12.59
CA ALA A 77 -12.95 -13.69 -13.59
C ALA A 77 -13.93 -12.61 -13.11
N LEU A 78 -13.71 -11.98 -11.96
CA LEU A 78 -14.68 -11.05 -11.39
C LEU A 78 -14.70 -9.70 -12.16
N THR A 79 -15.68 -9.52 -13.05
CA THR A 79 -16.10 -8.21 -13.56
C THR A 79 -16.75 -7.37 -12.45
N ASN A 80 -16.92 -6.07 -12.70
CA ASN A 80 -17.60 -5.14 -11.78
C ASN A 80 -19.00 -5.64 -11.34
N GLU A 81 -19.72 -6.33 -12.24
CA GLU A 81 -21.03 -6.94 -11.96
C GLU A 81 -20.92 -8.14 -11.03
N SER A 82 -19.91 -8.99 -11.23
CA SER A 82 -19.70 -10.15 -10.37
C SER A 82 -19.11 -9.80 -9.00
N CYS A 83 -18.44 -8.64 -8.86
CA CYS A 83 -18.02 -8.12 -7.56
C CYS A 83 -19.23 -7.86 -6.64
N LYS A 84 -20.41 -7.52 -7.19
CA LYS A 84 -21.65 -7.36 -6.40
C LYS A 84 -22.17 -8.68 -5.82
N ALA A 85 -21.78 -9.81 -6.41
CA ALA A 85 -22.14 -11.16 -5.97
C ALA A 85 -21.03 -11.82 -5.12
N CYS A 86 -20.00 -11.07 -4.74
CA CYS A 86 -18.91 -11.57 -3.91
C CYS A 86 -19.34 -11.65 -2.45
N GLU A 87 -18.86 -12.65 -1.71
CA GLU A 87 -19.11 -12.78 -0.26
C GLU A 87 -18.72 -11.51 0.51
N TYR A 88 -17.63 -10.84 0.11
CA TYR A 88 -17.20 -9.57 0.70
C TYR A 88 -18.20 -8.43 0.46
N SER A 89 -18.83 -8.37 -0.71
CA SER A 89 -19.73 -7.25 -1.05
C SER A 89 -21.05 -7.30 -0.28
N ILE A 90 -21.45 -8.47 0.22
CA ILE A 90 -22.67 -8.65 1.01
C ILE A 90 -22.62 -7.78 2.27
N GLU A 91 -21.45 -7.71 2.93
CA GLU A 91 -21.29 -6.96 4.18
C GLU A 91 -20.59 -5.61 3.99
N HIS A 92 -19.75 -5.48 2.96
CA HIS A 92 -18.82 -4.35 2.82
C HIS A 92 -19.03 -3.52 1.55
N ARG A 93 -20.03 -3.88 0.74
CA ARG A 93 -20.31 -3.35 -0.60
C ARG A 93 -19.24 -3.70 -1.63
N ALA A 94 -19.57 -3.55 -2.91
CA ALA A 94 -18.64 -3.87 -3.99
C ALA A 94 -17.42 -2.93 -3.94
N CYS A 95 -16.21 -3.46 -4.13
CA CYS A 95 -14.95 -2.71 -3.95
C CYS A 95 -14.82 -1.45 -4.82
N LEU A 96 -15.57 -1.37 -5.93
CA LEU A 96 -15.56 -0.22 -6.83
C LEU A 96 -16.63 0.83 -6.47
N GLU A 97 -17.54 0.53 -5.54
CA GLU A 97 -18.50 1.51 -5.01
C GLU A 97 -17.81 2.50 -4.09
N SER A 98 -18.16 3.78 -4.23
CA SER A 98 -17.51 4.90 -3.54
C SER A 98 -17.61 4.84 -2.02
N ASP A 99 -18.64 4.20 -1.48
CA ASP A 99 -18.88 4.08 -0.04
C ASP A 99 -18.58 2.68 0.53
N SER A 100 -17.98 1.81 -0.27
CA SER A 100 -17.46 0.52 0.19
C SER A 100 -16.39 0.67 1.27
N VAL A 101 -16.29 -0.32 2.15
CA VAL A 101 -15.26 -0.35 3.20
C VAL A 101 -13.86 -0.32 2.57
N TYR A 102 -13.68 -1.06 1.48
CA TYR A 102 -12.44 -1.05 0.72
C TYR A 102 -12.05 0.36 0.23
N ARG A 103 -12.98 1.10 -0.42
CA ARG A 103 -12.70 2.47 -0.87
C ARG A 103 -12.39 3.42 0.27
N LYS A 104 -13.06 3.29 1.41
CA LYS A 104 -12.76 4.08 2.61
C LYS A 104 -11.34 3.84 3.12
N ILE A 105 -10.89 2.58 3.14
CA ILE A 105 -9.53 2.21 3.55
C ILE A 105 -8.49 2.78 2.57
N VAL A 106 -8.72 2.65 1.26
CA VAL A 106 -7.82 3.24 0.24
C VAL A 106 -7.75 4.75 0.38
N ALA A 107 -8.90 5.43 0.51
CA ALA A 107 -8.96 6.87 0.69
C ALA A 107 -8.22 7.32 1.97
N ALA A 108 -8.36 6.58 3.07
CA ALA A 108 -7.64 6.85 4.31
C ALA A 108 -6.12 6.70 4.13
N LYS A 109 -5.66 5.66 3.42
CA LYS A 109 -4.24 5.48 3.07
C LYS A 109 -3.72 6.65 2.24
N ASP A 110 -4.43 7.03 1.19
CA ASP A 110 -4.02 8.10 0.27
C ASP A 110 -4.00 9.46 0.99
N HIS A 111 -4.97 9.72 1.86
CA HIS A 111 -4.98 10.88 2.73
C HIS A 111 -3.76 10.89 3.67
N LEU A 112 -3.47 9.76 4.33
CA LEU A 112 -2.31 9.66 5.21
C LEU A 112 -0.99 9.90 4.46
N LEU A 113 -0.82 9.34 3.26
CA LEU A 113 0.35 9.60 2.43
C LEU A 113 0.47 11.08 2.05
N SER A 114 -0.64 11.74 1.74
CA SER A 114 -0.67 13.18 1.46
C SER A 114 -0.20 13.99 2.68
N GLU A 115 -0.68 13.68 3.88
CA GLU A 115 -0.27 14.37 5.10
C GLU A 115 1.20 14.09 5.46
N LEU A 116 1.65 12.84 5.31
CA LEU A 116 3.06 12.49 5.49
C LEU A 116 3.98 13.23 4.53
N SER A 117 3.56 13.51 3.29
CA SER A 117 4.37 14.29 2.34
C SER A 117 4.68 15.71 2.81
N LYS A 118 3.84 16.26 3.71
CA LYS A 118 3.97 17.61 4.30
C LYS A 118 4.69 17.60 5.64
N TYR A 119 4.91 16.42 6.23
CA TYR A 119 5.62 16.26 7.49
C TYR A 119 7.04 16.85 7.37
N GLY A 120 7.46 17.62 8.37
CA GLY A 120 8.78 18.26 8.44
C GLY A 120 8.92 19.66 7.84
N PHE A 121 8.06 20.07 6.91
CA PHE A 121 8.20 21.37 6.22
C PHE A 121 7.51 22.56 6.89
N ASN A 122 6.48 22.35 7.73
CA ASN A 122 5.67 23.44 8.28
C ASN A 122 6.12 23.98 9.65
N GLU A 123 6.94 23.24 10.41
CA GLU A 123 7.30 23.68 11.76
C GLU A 123 8.53 24.60 11.81
N LEU A 124 9.41 24.56 10.81
CA LEU A 124 10.57 25.47 10.77
C LEU A 124 10.23 26.87 10.24
N LYS A 125 9.32 26.99 9.26
CA LYS A 125 8.93 28.30 8.70
C LYS A 125 8.16 29.19 9.67
N LYS A 126 7.52 28.62 10.70
CA LYS A 126 6.88 29.40 11.76
C LYS A 126 7.90 30.06 12.70
N ASN A 127 9.06 29.42 12.91
CA ASN A 127 10.08 29.91 13.83
C ASN A 127 11.04 30.92 13.20
N GLU A 128 11.04 31.08 11.88
CA GLU A 128 11.84 32.10 11.16
C GLU A 128 11.09 33.42 10.94
N GLY A 129 9.83 33.52 11.37
CA GLY A 129 8.98 34.71 11.22
C GLY A 129 8.67 35.48 12.53
N GLU A 130 9.23 35.06 13.66
CA GLU A 130 9.05 35.68 14.99
C GLU A 130 10.38 36.16 15.62
N VAL A 131 11.29 36.72 14.81
CA VAL A 131 12.45 37.50 15.30
C VAL A 131 12.48 38.87 14.65
#